data_AF-A0A961GJA2-F1
#
_entry.id   AF-A0A961GJA2-F1
#
_cell.length_a   1.000
_cell.length_b   1.000
_cell.length_c   1.000
_cell.angle_alpha   90.00
_cell.angle_beta   90.00
_cell.angle_gamma   90.00
#
_symmetry.space_group_name_H-M   'P 1'
#
loop_
_entity.id
_entity.type
_entity.pdbx_description
1 polymer ?
#
loop_
_entity_poly.entity_id
_entity_poly.type
_entity_poly.pdbx_seq_one_letter_code
_entity_poly.pdbx_strand_id
1 'polypeptide(L)'
;EVRRVLRPGGRFHFLEHGLSDDPWIAARQHRWNSLQQRIAGGCNLDRDIAALVRDAGFTLERCATFRIDGPKIMSCMYSGVAVPRT
;
A
#
# COMPACT_ATOMS: atom_id res chain seq x y z
N GLU A 1 -14.56 -0.18 -3.30
CA GLU A 1 -15.21 1.03 -2.76
C GLU A 1 -14.76 2.36 -3.36
N VAL A 2 -13.50 2.79 -3.22
CA VAL A 2 -13.07 4.15 -3.69
C VAL A 2 -13.48 4.43 -5.14
N ARG A 3 -13.26 3.49 -6.06
CA ARG A 3 -13.63 3.64 -7.48
C ARG A 3 -15.12 3.91 -7.70
N ARG A 4 -15.99 3.29 -6.90
CA ARG A 4 -17.45 3.40 -7.03
C ARG A 4 -17.97 4.78 -6.65
N VAL A 5 -17.33 5.42 -5.68
CA VAL A 5 -17.76 6.71 -5.12
C VAL A 5 -17.01 7.91 -5.68
N LEU A 6 -15.99 7.66 -6.51
CA LEU A 6 -15.20 8.72 -7.13
C LEU A 6 -16.05 9.44 -8.19
N ARG A 7 -16.06 10.78 -8.14
CA ARG A 7 -16.72 11.59 -9.16
C ARG A 7 -16.03 11.42 -10.52
N PRO A 8 -16.73 11.64 -11.64
CA PRO A 8 -16.09 11.72 -12.97
C PRO A 8 -14.91 12.71 -12.95
N GLY A 9 -13.75 12.28 -13.47
CA GLY A 9 -12.50 13.06 -13.45
C GLY A 9 -11.79 13.14 -12.10
N GLY A 10 -12.30 12.47 -11.06
CA GLY A 10 -11.67 12.44 -9.74
C GLY A 10 -10.36 11.64 -9.73
N ARG A 11 -9.49 11.99 -8.77
CA ARG A 11 -8.22 11.30 -8.51
C ARG A 11 -8.25 10.65 -7.12
N PHE A 12 -7.69 9.45 -7.03
CA PHE A 12 -7.46 8.76 -5.76
C PHE A 12 -6.02 9.02 -5.31
N HIS A 13 -5.86 9.84 -4.27
CA HIS A 13 -4.59 10.05 -3.59
C HIS A 13 -4.51 9.08 -2.40
N PHE A 14 -3.39 8.38 -2.25
CA PHE A 14 -3.19 7.43 -1.17
C PHE A 14 -1.83 7.61 -0.51
N LEU A 15 -1.79 7.30 0.79
CA LEU A 15 -0.60 7.23 1.62
C LEU A 15 -0.78 6.03 2.55
N GLU A 16 -0.06 4.94 2.29
CA GLU A 16 -0.30 3.66 2.96
C GLU A 16 1.01 2.99 3.35
N HIS A 17 0.97 2.20 4.43
CA HIS A 17 2.07 1.30 4.76
C HIS A 17 2.03 0.08 3.85
N GLY A 18 3.19 -0.46 3.46
CA GLY A 18 3.21 -1.62 2.57
C GLY A 18 4.51 -2.41 2.55
N LEU A 19 4.59 -3.30 1.57
CA LEU A 19 5.72 -4.20 1.35
C LEU A 19 6.98 -3.41 0.94
N SER A 20 8.10 -3.72 1.57
CA SER A 20 9.40 -3.13 1.21
C SER A 20 9.92 -3.71 -0.11
N ASP A 21 10.66 -2.89 -0.84
CA ASP A 21 11.47 -3.28 -2.00
C ASP A 21 12.72 -4.11 -1.63
N ASP A 22 13.26 -3.90 -0.42
CA ASP A 22 14.31 -4.74 0.18
C ASP A 22 13.79 -6.17 0.43
N PRO A 23 14.32 -7.20 -0.27
CA PRO A 23 13.84 -8.58 -0.16
C PRO A 23 13.95 -9.16 1.25
N TRP A 24 14.96 -8.75 2.02
CA TRP A 24 15.15 -9.25 3.37
C TRP A 24 14.11 -8.67 4.33
N ILE A 25 13.77 -7.38 4.16
CA ILE A 25 12.68 -6.75 4.90
C ILE A 25 11.33 -7.33 4.49
N ALA A 26 11.08 -7.50 3.19
CA ALA A 26 9.86 -8.11 2.67
C ALA A 26 9.63 -9.53 3.25
N ALA A 27 10.66 -10.38 3.26
CA ALA A 27 10.57 -11.71 3.86
C ALA A 27 10.22 -11.67 5.35
N ARG A 28 10.75 -10.69 6.09
CA ARG A 28 10.38 -10.46 7.49
C ARG A 28 8.94 -9.95 7.62
N GLN A 29 8.50 -9.03 6.77
CA GLN A 29 7.13 -8.53 6.76
C GLN A 29 6.15 -9.69 6.58
N HIS A 30 6.36 -10.57 5.60
CA HIS A 30 5.54 -11.77 5.40
C HIS A 30 5.53 -12.68 6.64
N ARG A 31 6.69 -12.92 7.26
CA ARG A 31 6.79 -13.77 8.46
C ARG A 31 6.02 -13.22 9.66
N TRP A 32 6.05 -11.90 9.87
CA TRP A 32 5.44 -11.24 11.02
C TRP A 32 4.00 -10.76 10.77
N ASN A 33 3.53 -10.82 9.52
CA ASN A 33 2.23 -10.28 9.12
C ASN A 33 1.06 -10.87 9.93
N SER A 34 1.03 -12.18 10.15
CA SER A 34 -0.05 -12.82 10.91
C SER A 34 -0.11 -12.36 12.37
N LEU A 35 1.04 -12.05 12.97
CA LEU A 35 1.08 -11.49 14.32
C LEU A 35 0.58 -10.04 14.28
N GLN A 36 1.05 -9.23 13.32
CA GLN A 36 0.60 -7.85 13.14
C GLN A 36 -0.93 -7.79 13.00
N GLN A 37 -1.52 -8.61 12.14
CA GLN A 37 -2.98 -8.62 11.93
C GLN A 37 -3.76 -8.86 13.23
N ARG A 38 -3.24 -9.69 14.13
CA ARG A 38 -3.89 -9.99 15.43
C ARG A 38 -3.77 -8.86 16.43
N ILE A 39 -2.65 -8.14 16.46
CA ILE A 39 -2.37 -7.13 17.50
C ILE A 39 -2.61 -5.69 17.04
N ALA A 40 -2.69 -5.45 15.73
CA ALA A 40 -2.83 -4.12 15.13
C ALA A 40 -4.14 -3.98 14.34
N GLY A 41 -5.25 -4.48 14.89
CA GLY A 41 -6.59 -4.27 14.33
C GLY A 41 -6.78 -4.79 12.90
N GLY A 42 -6.07 -5.85 12.51
CA GLY A 42 -6.13 -6.43 11.16
C GLY A 42 -5.18 -5.79 10.13
N CYS A 43 -4.29 -4.87 10.54
CA CYS A 43 -3.31 -4.27 9.64
C CYS A 43 -2.34 -5.30 9.05
N ASN A 44 -1.91 -5.05 7.81
CA ASN A 44 -0.99 -5.93 7.07
C ASN A 44 0.33 -5.20 6.79
N LEU A 45 1.46 -5.86 7.01
CA LEU A 45 2.79 -5.32 6.73
C LEU A 45 3.26 -5.59 5.30
N ASP A 46 2.65 -6.56 4.63
CA ASP A 46 3.21 -7.21 3.45
C ASP A 46 2.38 -7.00 2.19
N ARG A 47 1.54 -5.96 2.18
CA ARG A 47 0.72 -5.61 1.02
C ARG A 47 1.53 -4.82 0.01
N ASP A 48 1.56 -5.31 -1.23
CA ASP A 48 1.93 -4.48 -2.38
C ASP A 48 0.77 -3.53 -2.70
N ILE A 49 0.85 -2.31 -2.18
CA ILE A 49 -0.18 -1.29 -2.36
C ILE A 49 -0.33 -0.92 -3.84
N ALA A 50 0.77 -0.88 -4.60
CA ALA A 50 0.73 -0.52 -6.01
C ALA A 50 -0.02 -1.59 -6.83
N ALA A 51 0.20 -2.88 -6.54
CA ALA A 51 -0.56 -3.97 -7.15
C ALA A 51 -2.05 -3.88 -6.77
N LEU A 52 -2.37 -3.74 -5.47
CA LEU A 52 -3.76 -3.65 -5.00
C LEU A 52 -4.54 -2.50 -5.64
N VAL A 53 -3.92 -1.33 -5.81
CA VAL A 53 -4.55 -0.19 -6.47
C VAL A 53 -4.81 -0.48 -7.95
N ARG A 54 -3.88 -1.13 -8.65
CA ARG A 54 -4.08 -1.53 -10.06
C ARG A 54 -5.22 -2.55 -10.19
N ASP A 55 -5.22 -3.58 -9.34
CA ASP A 55 -6.22 -4.64 -9.34
C ASP A 55 -7.61 -4.13 -8.99
N ALA A 56 -7.70 -3.05 -8.20
CA ALA A 56 -8.94 -2.34 -7.91
C ALA A 56 -9.52 -1.56 -9.12
N GLY A 57 -8.90 -1.66 -10.30
CA GLY A 57 -9.34 -1.02 -11.53
C GLY A 57 -8.88 0.43 -11.66
N PHE A 58 -7.69 0.74 -11.15
CA PHE A 58 -7.06 2.04 -11.35
C PHE A 58 -5.82 1.93 -12.24
N THR A 59 -5.43 3.08 -12.79
CA THR A 59 -4.13 3.34 -13.39
C THR A 59 -3.36 4.28 -12.46
N LEU A 60 -2.13 3.93 -12.11
CA LEU A 60 -1.26 4.79 -11.30
C LEU A 60 -0.67 5.90 -12.17
N GLU A 61 -1.00 7.17 -11.90
CA GLU A 61 -0.33 8.32 -12.52
C GLU A 61 1.05 8.54 -11.88
N ARG A 62 1.14 8.37 -10.55
CA ARG A 62 2.38 8.46 -9.77
C ARG A 62 2.33 7.47 -8.62
N CYS A 63 3.44 6.82 -8.33
CA CYS A 63 3.60 6.02 -7.12
C CYS A 63 5.07 5.99 -6.74
N ALA A 64 5.37 6.28 -5.49
CA ALA A 64 6.70 6.23 -4.91
C ALA A 64 6.65 5.47 -3.59
N THR A 65 7.71 4.72 -3.32
CA THR A 65 7.98 4.13 -2.01
C THR A 65 9.03 4.94 -1.28
N PHE A 66 8.86 5.09 0.02
CA PHE A 66 9.86 5.73 0.89
C PHE A 66 9.78 5.14 2.28
N ARG A 67 10.76 5.48 3.12
CA ARG A 67 10.82 5.02 4.50
C ARG A 67 10.65 6.21 5.45
N ILE A 68 9.86 6.01 6.50
CA ILE A 68 9.76 6.94 7.62
C ILE A 68 10.62 6.44 8.80
N ASP A 69 10.83 7.29 9.80
CA ASP A 69 11.54 6.88 11.01
C ASP A 69 10.77 5.79 11.75
N GLY A 70 11.50 4.77 12.22
CA GLY A 70 10.94 3.63 12.95
C GLY A 70 11.49 2.27 12.52
N PRO A 71 10.92 1.16 13.06
CA PRO A 71 11.35 -0.19 12.73
C PRO A 71 11.19 -0.48 11.23
N LYS A 72 12.26 -0.96 10.57
CA LYS A 72 12.29 -1.16 9.10
C LYS A 72 11.13 -2.00 8.56
N ILE A 73 10.65 -2.98 9.32
CA ILE A 73 9.52 -3.86 8.93
C ILE A 73 8.16 -3.16 8.95
N MET A 74 8.06 -1.98 9.60
CA MET A 74 6.82 -1.22 9.78
C MET A 74 6.87 0.16 9.12
N SER A 75 8.00 0.56 8.54
CA SER A 75 8.21 1.95 8.12
C SER A 75 8.25 2.17 6.61
N CYS A 76 7.98 1.14 5.80
CA CYS A 76 7.84 1.30 4.35
C CYS A 76 6.47 1.91 4.02
N MET A 77 6.49 3.04 3.32
CA MET A 77 5.34 3.81 2.90
C MET A 77 5.23 3.85 1.38
N TYR A 78 4.00 3.81 0.89
CA TYR A 78 3.62 4.10 -0.48
C TYR A 78 2.88 5.43 -0.52
N SER A 79 3.27 6.33 -1.41
CA SER A 79 2.49 7.53 -1.75
C SER A 79 2.21 7.56 -3.24
N GLY A 80 0.97 7.87 -3.61
CA GLY A 80 0.61 7.86 -5.01
C GLY A 80 -0.69 8.56 -5.36
N VAL A 81 -0.90 8.67 -6.67
CA VAL A 81 -2.08 9.21 -7.31
C VAL A 81 -2.53 8.23 -8.38
N ALA A 82 -3.81 7.87 -8.36
CA ALA A 82 -4.41 6.93 -9.29
C ALA A 82 -5.72 7.47 -9.88
N VAL A 83 -6.01 7.07 -11.11
CA VAL A 83 -7.26 7.40 -11.82
C VAL A 83 -8.00 6.11 -12.19
N PRO A 84 -9.35 6.09 -12.17
CA PRO A 84 -10.10 4.91 -12.59
C PRO A 84 -9.73 4.50 -14.02
N ARG A 85 -9.50 3.20 -14.23
CA ARG A 85 -9.38 2.64 -15.58
C ARG A 85 -10.77 2.63 -16.21
N THR A 86 -10.88 3.23 -17.38
CA THR A 86 -12.07 3.19 -18.24
C THR A 86 -12.33 1.79 -18.76
#